data_AF-A0A835DCR0-F1
#
_entry.id   AF-A0A835DCR0-F1
#
_cell.length_a   1.000
_cell.length_b   1.000
_cell.length_c   1.000
_cell.angle_alpha   90.00
_cell.angle_beta   90.00
_cell.angle_gamma   90.00
#
_symmetry.space_group_name_H-M   'P 1'
#
loop_
_entity.id
_entity.type
_entity.pdbx_description
1 polymer ?
#
loop_
_entity_poly.entity_id
_entity_poly.type
_entity_poly.pdbx_seq_one_letter_code
_entity_poly.pdbx_strand_id
1 'polypeptide(L)'
;MGGLDKLMDLRQLSIEGSEVSTIYKEALANSLPKLYSLQSLSLEGFLPTPAPSLPLVSFSQHIHLYRLYLSGQLEKLPNLVDFPPNLTKLSLHFSGLTIGRQQEDKDEPQAQNQIMATLEQLPNLRVLFLGERSYKEKEMIFTEGGFPKLQELFIDGLEHLEEWRVEKGATPYLQSLYLDSCDRLKMLPDGLRHVTTLQKFYLYRRDNPGLKDTVEKDRGEDWRSAICKPSNMILHHDSTGSSFLVVVGFLF
;
A
#
# COMPACT_ATOMS: atom_id res chain seq x y z
N MET A 1 -23.36 -0.58 18.09
CA MET A 1 -22.86 0.77 17.75
C MET A 1 -23.99 1.55 17.10
N GLY A 2 -24.64 2.48 17.81
CA GLY A 2 -25.65 3.39 17.23
C GLY A 2 -25.27 4.81 17.63
N GLY A 3 -24.96 5.67 16.65
CA GLY A 3 -24.51 7.04 16.91
C GLY A 3 -23.44 7.57 15.97
N LEU A 4 -22.68 6.71 15.28
CA LEU A 4 -21.71 7.15 14.25
C LEU A 4 -22.41 7.91 13.11
N ASP A 5 -23.63 7.51 12.78
CA ASP A 5 -24.48 8.14 11.78
C ASP A 5 -24.94 9.57 12.13
N LYS A 6 -24.72 10.01 13.37
CA LYS A 6 -25.02 11.38 13.82
C LYS A 6 -23.82 12.31 13.73
N LEU A 7 -22.62 11.80 13.46
CA LEU A 7 -21.37 12.55 13.43
C LEU A 7 -21.01 13.00 12.01
N MET A 8 -21.91 13.72 11.34
CA MET A 8 -21.77 14.08 9.91
C MET A 8 -20.60 15.02 9.61
N ASP A 9 -20.12 15.75 10.62
CA ASP A 9 -18.95 16.64 10.53
C ASP A 9 -17.63 15.94 10.87
N LEU A 10 -17.66 14.62 11.11
CA LEU A 10 -16.47 13.86 11.45
C LEU A 10 -15.49 13.84 10.27
N ARG A 11 -14.28 14.35 10.49
CA ARG A 11 -13.22 14.42 9.48
C ARG A 11 -12.23 13.27 9.58
N GLN A 12 -12.08 12.68 10.76
CA GLN A 12 -11.13 11.61 10.99
C GLN A 12 -11.81 10.50 11.77
N LEU A 13 -11.66 9.28 11.28
CA LEU A 13 -12.21 8.08 11.90
C LEU A 13 -11.11 7.03 11.92
N SER A 14 -10.71 6.60 13.11
CA SER A 14 -9.93 5.37 13.32
C SER A 14 -10.84 4.35 13.97
N ILE A 15 -10.93 3.17 13.38
CA ILE A 15 -11.63 2.03 13.96
C ILE A 15 -10.60 0.92 14.14
N GLU A 16 -10.22 0.77 15.41
CA GLU A 16 -9.34 -0.28 15.91
C GLU A 16 -10.22 -1.27 16.66
N GLY A 17 -10.17 -2.55 16.29
CA GLY A 17 -11.04 -3.54 16.91
C GLY A 17 -10.55 -4.98 16.77
N SER A 18 -10.49 -5.66 17.91
CA SER A 18 -10.12 -7.08 18.03
C SER A 18 -11.15 -8.04 17.43
N GLU A 19 -12.39 -7.57 17.23
CA GLU A 19 -13.48 -8.35 16.66
C GLU A 19 -14.25 -7.48 15.68
N VAL A 20 -13.90 -7.55 14.39
CA VAL A 20 -14.86 -7.23 13.33
C VAL A 20 -15.87 -8.38 13.30
N SER A 21 -16.69 -8.49 14.35
CA SER A 21 -17.83 -9.39 14.32
C SER A 21 -18.73 -8.98 13.15
N THR A 22 -19.57 -9.88 12.65
CA THR A 22 -20.54 -9.59 11.58
C THR A 22 -21.35 -8.31 11.88
N ILE A 23 -21.56 -8.00 13.16
CA ILE A 23 -22.23 -6.79 13.64
C ILE A 23 -21.44 -5.51 13.32
N TYR A 24 -20.11 -5.54 13.44
CA TYR A 24 -19.26 -4.41 13.04
C TYR A 24 -19.24 -4.22 11.54
N LYS A 25 -19.25 -5.30 10.76
CA LYS A 25 -19.34 -5.22 9.29
C LYS A 25 -20.60 -4.47 8.86
N GLU A 26 -21.74 -4.88 9.39
CA GLU A 26 -23.03 -4.25 9.10
C GLU A 26 -23.08 -2.82 9.62
N ALA A 27 -22.57 -2.56 10.84
CA ALA A 27 -22.53 -1.22 11.40
C ALA A 27 -21.66 -0.26 10.57
N LEU A 28 -20.49 -0.72 10.09
CA LEU A 28 -19.62 0.01 9.18
C LEU A 28 -20.31 0.28 7.85
N ALA A 29 -20.88 -0.76 7.22
CA ALA A 29 -21.62 -0.65 5.96
C ALA A 29 -22.79 0.35 6.05
N ASN A 30 -23.47 0.41 7.19
CA ASN A 30 -24.62 1.30 7.39
C ASN A 30 -24.23 2.73 7.82
N SER A 31 -23.09 2.91 8.47
CA SER A 31 -22.68 4.20 9.04
C SER A 31 -21.73 4.97 8.13
N LEU A 32 -20.77 4.30 7.48
CA LEU A 32 -19.76 4.93 6.62
C LEU A 32 -20.37 5.78 5.49
N PRO A 33 -21.42 5.34 4.77
CA PRO A 33 -22.00 6.15 3.68
C PRO A 33 -22.58 7.49 4.14
N LYS A 34 -22.86 7.65 5.44
CA LYS A 34 -23.43 8.89 6.01
C LYS A 34 -22.37 9.90 6.44
N LEU A 35 -21.09 9.51 6.44
CA LEU A 35 -19.96 10.34 6.90
C LEU A 35 -19.35 11.13 5.74
N TYR A 36 -20.10 12.08 5.17
CA TYR A 36 -19.70 12.81 3.96
C TYR A 36 -18.45 13.70 4.15
N SER A 37 -18.23 14.22 5.35
CA SER A 37 -17.12 15.12 5.68
C SER A 37 -15.80 14.41 5.96
N LEU A 38 -15.75 13.08 5.84
CA LEU A 38 -14.59 12.30 6.22
C LEU A 38 -13.40 12.58 5.32
N GLN A 39 -12.26 12.85 5.93
CA GLN A 39 -11.00 13.24 5.28
C GLN A 39 -9.91 12.17 5.45
N SER A 40 -9.92 11.47 6.58
CA SER A 40 -9.02 10.37 6.89
C SER A 40 -9.79 9.21 7.51
N LEU A 41 -9.58 8.01 6.97
CA LEU A 41 -10.15 6.76 7.48
C LEU A 41 -9.04 5.75 7.76
N SER A 42 -9.04 5.19 8.97
CA SER A 42 -8.21 4.04 9.35
C SER A 42 -9.11 2.90 9.77
N LEU A 43 -8.97 1.74 9.13
CA LEU A 43 -9.66 0.51 9.48
C LEU A 43 -8.62 -0.57 9.80
N GLU A 44 -8.63 -1.05 11.03
CA GLU A 44 -7.71 -2.09 11.50
C GLU A 44 -8.48 -3.35 11.92
N GLY A 45 -8.13 -4.48 11.29
CA GLY A 45 -8.60 -5.83 11.60
C GLY A 45 -7.43 -6.77 11.91
N PHE A 46 -7.58 -7.63 12.91
CA PHE A 46 -6.50 -8.47 13.44
C PHE A 46 -6.42 -9.88 12.80
N LEU A 47 -5.21 -10.48 12.72
CA LEU A 47 -4.87 -11.88 12.37
C LEU A 47 -4.15 -12.55 13.58
N PRO A 48 -4.19 -13.89 13.82
CA PRO A 48 -4.57 -14.97 12.90
C PRO A 48 -5.54 -16.02 13.48
N THR A 49 -6.71 -16.16 12.89
CA THR A 49 -7.57 -17.36 12.80
C THR A 49 -8.42 -17.16 11.53
N PRO A 50 -9.34 -18.02 11.04
CA PRO A 50 -10.16 -17.69 9.87
C PRO A 50 -11.09 -16.51 10.20
N ALA A 51 -10.51 -15.32 10.18
CA ALA A 51 -11.11 -14.06 10.56
C ALA A 51 -11.89 -13.55 9.34
N PRO A 52 -13.07 -12.97 9.57
CA PRO A 52 -13.88 -12.47 8.48
C PRO A 52 -13.15 -11.27 7.84
N SER A 53 -13.06 -11.28 6.51
CA SER A 53 -12.48 -10.22 5.68
C SER A 53 -12.98 -8.82 6.04
N LEU A 54 -12.23 -7.74 5.80
CA LEU A 54 -12.82 -6.40 5.91
C LEU A 54 -13.89 -6.25 4.81
N PRO A 55 -15.13 -5.89 5.16
CA PRO A 55 -16.16 -5.59 4.16
C PRO A 55 -15.78 -4.26 3.52
N LEU A 56 -15.29 -4.30 2.29
CA LEU A 56 -15.05 -3.04 1.61
C LEU A 56 -16.35 -2.50 1.04
N VAL A 57 -16.84 -1.44 1.66
CA VAL A 57 -17.94 -0.61 1.18
C VAL A 57 -17.39 0.29 0.08
N SER A 58 -18.21 0.65 -0.91
CA SER A 58 -17.83 1.67 -1.90
C SER A 58 -17.61 3.02 -1.19
N PHE A 59 -16.44 3.63 -1.40
CA PHE A 59 -16.07 4.94 -0.85
C PHE A 59 -16.19 6.07 -1.89
N SER A 60 -16.81 5.79 -3.03
CA SER A 60 -16.98 6.72 -4.15
C SER A 60 -17.65 8.04 -3.77
N GLN A 61 -18.50 8.03 -2.74
CA GLN A 61 -19.23 9.20 -2.25
C GLN A 61 -18.39 10.09 -1.31
N HIS A 62 -17.27 9.58 -0.78
CA HIS A 62 -16.43 10.30 0.17
C HIS A 62 -15.46 11.26 -0.56
N ILE A 63 -16.01 12.30 -1.17
CA ILE A 63 -15.24 13.26 -1.99
C ILE A 63 -14.15 14.01 -1.21
N HIS A 64 -14.26 14.09 0.13
CA HIS A 64 -13.28 14.74 0.98
C HIS A 64 -12.19 13.79 1.50
N LEU A 65 -12.36 12.47 1.30
CA LEU A 65 -11.46 11.45 1.83
C LEU A 65 -10.20 11.40 0.98
N TYR A 66 -9.10 11.89 1.55
CA TYR A 66 -7.80 11.92 0.89
C TYR A 66 -6.82 10.90 1.45
N ARG A 67 -7.09 10.35 2.64
CA ARG A 67 -6.26 9.33 3.31
C ARG A 67 -7.09 8.10 3.68
N LEU A 68 -6.65 6.94 3.20
CA LEU A 68 -7.24 5.65 3.52
C LEU A 68 -6.15 4.68 4.00
N TYR A 69 -6.35 4.14 5.20
CA TYR A 69 -5.53 3.10 5.77
C TYR A 69 -6.39 1.86 6.01
N LEU A 70 -5.97 0.72 5.47
CA LEU A 70 -6.63 -0.57 5.62
C LEU A 70 -5.62 -1.58 6.13
N SER A 71 -5.87 -2.13 7.31
CA SER A 71 -5.08 -3.22 7.89
C SER A 71 -5.97 -4.43 8.16
N GLY A 72 -5.59 -5.60 7.67
CA GLY A 72 -6.34 -6.85 7.83
C GLY A 72 -6.86 -7.42 6.50
N GLN A 73 -7.24 -8.71 6.49
CA GLN A 73 -7.49 -9.47 5.27
C GLN A 73 -8.65 -8.89 4.43
N LEU A 74 -8.41 -8.67 3.13
CA LEU A 74 -9.42 -8.28 2.15
C LEU A 74 -9.84 -9.51 1.33
N GLU A 75 -11.13 -9.68 1.08
CA GLU A 75 -11.65 -10.73 0.17
C GLU A 75 -11.28 -10.44 -1.28
N LYS A 76 -11.42 -9.17 -1.68
CA LYS A 76 -11.05 -8.65 -2.99
C LYS A 76 -10.68 -7.18 -2.84
N LEU A 77 -9.76 -6.70 -3.68
CA LEU A 77 -9.56 -5.27 -3.84
C LEU A 77 -10.82 -4.64 -4.47
N PRO A 78 -11.31 -3.50 -3.96
CA PRO A 78 -12.38 -2.71 -4.59
C PRO A 78 -11.99 -2.33 -6.01
N ASN A 79 -12.99 -2.11 -6.86
CA ASN A 79 -12.74 -1.60 -8.20
C ASN A 79 -12.32 -0.13 -8.13
N LEU A 80 -11.75 0.39 -9.22
CA LEU A 80 -11.31 1.78 -9.31
C LEU A 80 -12.42 2.78 -8.94
N VAL A 81 -13.66 2.50 -9.38
CA VAL A 81 -14.84 3.35 -9.13
C VAL A 81 -15.27 3.37 -7.67
N ASP A 82 -14.85 2.39 -6.87
CA ASP A 82 -15.21 2.26 -5.47
C ASP A 82 -14.23 3.01 -4.55
N PHE A 83 -13.12 3.51 -5.08
CA PHE A 83 -12.18 4.34 -4.32
C PHE A 83 -12.67 5.80 -4.20
N PRO A 84 -12.25 6.53 -3.16
CA PRO A 84 -12.51 7.95 -3.06
C PRO A 84 -11.85 8.71 -4.22
N PRO A 85 -12.56 9.64 -4.89
CA PRO A 85 -12.04 10.32 -6.08
C PRO A 85 -10.82 11.21 -5.81
N ASN A 86 -10.69 11.70 -4.58
CA ASN A 86 -9.59 12.58 -4.14
C ASN A 86 -8.57 11.85 -3.26
N LEU A 87 -8.53 10.52 -3.31
CA LEU A 87 -7.58 9.73 -2.55
C LEU A 87 -6.14 10.09 -2.97
N THR A 88 -5.34 10.56 -2.01
CA THR A 88 -3.94 10.92 -2.21
C THR A 88 -2.98 10.00 -1.48
N LYS A 89 -3.43 9.39 -0.38
CA LYS A 89 -2.63 8.48 0.44
C LYS A 89 -3.40 7.19 0.68
N LEU A 90 -2.84 6.08 0.23
CA LEU A 90 -3.35 4.74 0.47
C LEU A 90 -2.29 3.92 1.21
N SER A 91 -2.73 3.26 2.28
CA SER A 91 -1.90 2.34 3.04
C SER A 91 -2.62 1.02 3.22
N LEU A 92 -1.96 -0.07 2.82
CA LEU A 92 -2.48 -1.43 2.89
C LEU A 92 -1.53 -2.26 3.75
N HIS A 93 -2.04 -2.88 4.81
CA HIS A 93 -1.30 -3.79 5.69
C HIS A 93 -2.12 -5.05 5.87
N PHE A 94 -1.47 -6.22 5.93
CA PHE A 94 -2.11 -7.51 6.18
C PHE A 94 -3.32 -7.82 5.28
N SER A 95 -3.47 -7.11 4.16
CA SER A 95 -4.61 -7.21 3.25
C SER A 95 -4.68 -8.54 2.53
N GLY A 96 -3.54 -9.23 2.41
CA GLY A 96 -3.47 -10.55 1.82
C GLY A 96 -3.95 -10.58 0.37
N LEU A 97 -3.77 -9.48 -0.37
CA LEU A 97 -4.27 -9.35 -1.73
C LEU A 97 -3.63 -10.41 -2.63
N THR A 98 -4.49 -11.18 -3.28
CA THR A 98 -4.13 -12.15 -4.31
C THR A 98 -4.80 -11.80 -5.62
N ILE A 99 -4.21 -12.22 -6.74
CA ILE A 99 -4.88 -12.25 -8.03
C ILE A 99 -6.00 -13.28 -7.85
N GLY A 100 -7.24 -12.80 -7.78
CA GLY A 100 -8.40 -13.65 -7.64
C GLY A 100 -8.43 -14.64 -8.80
N ARG A 101 -8.02 -15.88 -8.57
CA ARG A 101 -8.28 -16.97 -9.50
C ARG A 101 -9.76 -17.23 -9.44
N GLN A 102 -10.54 -16.55 -10.29
CA GLN A 102 -11.81 -17.11 -10.67
C GLN A 102 -11.48 -18.41 -11.39
N GLN A 103 -12.03 -19.50 -10.85
CA GLN A 103 -12.17 -20.85 -11.39
C GLN A 103 -11.28 -21.23 -12.58
N GLU A 104 -10.50 -22.29 -12.39
CA GLU A 104 -9.70 -23.01 -13.38
C GLU A 104 -10.34 -23.17 -14.77
N ASP A 105 -10.18 -22.19 -15.66
CA ASP A 105 -10.10 -22.44 -17.10
C ASP A 105 -8.62 -22.43 -17.47
N LYS A 106 -8.09 -23.63 -17.72
CA LYS A 106 -6.66 -23.96 -17.82
C LYS A 106 -5.95 -23.40 -19.05
N ASP A 107 -6.62 -22.59 -19.87
CA ASP A 107 -6.16 -22.20 -21.20
C ASP A 107 -5.99 -20.69 -21.42
N GLU A 108 -6.14 -19.84 -20.41
CA GLU A 108 -5.88 -18.40 -20.55
C GLU A 108 -4.48 -18.01 -20.01
N PRO A 109 -3.51 -17.68 -20.88
CA PRO A 109 -2.19 -17.28 -20.45
C PRO A 109 -2.23 -15.83 -19.96
N GLN A 110 -1.75 -15.63 -18.73
CA GLN A 110 -1.53 -14.34 -18.03
C GLN A 110 -2.77 -13.78 -17.32
N ALA A 111 -3.03 -14.29 -16.11
CA ALA A 111 -3.89 -13.59 -15.16
C ALA A 111 -3.24 -12.24 -14.83
N GLN A 112 -3.72 -11.18 -15.50
CA GLN A 112 -3.22 -9.84 -15.29
C GLN A 112 -3.42 -9.44 -13.83
N ASN A 113 -2.41 -8.79 -13.26
CA ASN A 113 -2.37 -8.37 -11.86
C ASN A 113 -3.45 -7.32 -11.57
N GLN A 114 -4.70 -7.76 -11.36
CA GLN A 114 -5.87 -6.89 -11.17
C GLN A 114 -5.69 -5.90 -10.01
N ILE A 115 -4.84 -6.27 -9.03
CA ILE A 115 -4.48 -5.40 -7.91
C ILE A 115 -3.77 -4.15 -8.44
N MET A 116 -2.64 -4.32 -9.13
CA MET A 116 -1.89 -3.18 -9.67
C MET A 116 -2.64 -2.46 -10.79
N ALA A 117 -3.38 -3.18 -11.63
CA ALA A 117 -4.25 -2.58 -12.65
C ALA A 117 -5.28 -1.61 -12.06
N THR A 118 -5.65 -1.78 -10.78
CA THR A 118 -6.55 -0.85 -10.09
C THR A 118 -5.78 0.26 -9.39
N LEU A 119 -4.74 -0.09 -8.63
CA LEU A 119 -3.98 0.88 -7.82
C LEU A 119 -3.25 1.90 -8.69
N GLU A 120 -2.71 1.47 -9.84
CA GLU A 120 -1.96 2.34 -10.75
C GLU A 120 -2.86 3.36 -11.47
N GLN A 121 -4.16 3.09 -11.57
CA GLN A 121 -5.13 3.96 -12.23
C GLN A 121 -5.74 5.01 -11.28
N LEU A 122 -5.34 5.04 -10.00
CA LEU A 122 -5.81 6.04 -9.05
C LEU A 122 -5.26 7.43 -9.42
N PRO A 123 -6.13 8.36 -9.90
CA PRO A 123 -5.68 9.55 -10.64
C PRO A 123 -5.01 10.61 -9.75
N ASN A 124 -5.21 10.55 -8.44
CA ASN A 124 -4.72 11.51 -7.47
C ASN A 124 -3.77 10.90 -6.43
N LEU A 125 -3.45 9.61 -6.55
CA LEU A 125 -2.61 8.93 -5.58
C LEU A 125 -1.17 9.48 -5.63
N ARG A 126 -0.69 9.94 -4.48
CA ARG A 126 0.66 10.50 -4.29
C ARG A 126 1.51 9.64 -3.39
N VAL A 127 0.90 8.96 -2.43
CA VAL A 127 1.58 8.11 -1.46
C VAL A 127 0.93 6.74 -1.45
N LEU A 128 1.72 5.71 -1.74
CA LEU A 128 1.31 4.31 -1.64
C LEU A 128 2.19 3.60 -0.63
N PHE A 129 1.57 2.95 0.34
CA PHE A 129 2.23 2.07 1.29
C PHE A 129 1.68 0.64 1.14
N LEU A 130 2.55 -0.28 0.76
CA LEU A 130 2.28 -1.72 0.73
C LEU A 130 3.08 -2.35 1.87
N GLY A 131 2.41 -2.60 2.98
CA GLY A 131 3.00 -3.14 4.20
C GLY A 131 2.93 -4.65 4.31
N GLU A 132 3.35 -5.14 5.47
CA GLU A 132 3.48 -6.56 5.78
C GLU A 132 2.27 -7.37 5.29
N ARG A 133 2.52 -8.42 4.48
CA ARG A 133 1.49 -9.33 3.95
C ARG A 133 0.31 -8.65 3.24
N SER A 134 0.46 -7.40 2.79
CA SER A 134 -0.58 -6.71 2.01
C SER A 134 -0.72 -7.28 0.59
N TYR A 135 0.38 -7.80 0.04
CA TYR A 135 0.49 -8.31 -1.32
C TYR A 135 1.13 -9.70 -1.30
N LYS A 136 0.42 -10.72 -1.80
CA LYS A 136 0.86 -12.13 -1.73
C LYS A 136 1.39 -12.71 -3.04
N GLU A 137 1.36 -11.93 -4.11
CA GLU A 137 1.85 -12.41 -5.40
C GLU A 137 3.37 -12.28 -5.51
N LYS A 138 3.91 -13.07 -6.44
CA LYS A 138 5.35 -13.12 -6.71
C LYS A 138 5.84 -12.00 -7.61
N GLU A 139 4.95 -11.46 -8.44
CA GLU A 139 5.31 -10.48 -9.47
C GLU A 139 4.50 -9.20 -9.26
N MET A 140 5.20 -8.07 -9.23
CA MET A 140 4.59 -6.75 -9.23
C MET A 140 4.99 -6.02 -10.50
N ILE A 141 4.02 -5.52 -11.26
CA ILE A 141 4.24 -4.83 -12.53
C ILE A 141 3.53 -3.48 -12.46
N PHE A 142 4.27 -2.41 -12.71
CA PHE A 142 3.69 -1.08 -12.96
C PHE A 142 3.74 -0.82 -14.46
N THR A 143 2.59 -0.63 -15.08
CA THR A 143 2.45 -0.51 -16.54
C THR A 143 2.71 0.92 -17.02
N GLU A 144 3.04 1.08 -18.31
CA GLU A 144 3.18 2.40 -18.92
C GLU A 144 1.94 3.28 -18.69
N GLY A 145 2.16 4.50 -18.19
CA GLY A 145 1.07 5.41 -17.82
C GLY A 145 0.40 5.12 -16.47
N GLY A 146 0.82 4.07 -15.77
CA GLY A 146 0.46 3.83 -14.38
C GLY A 146 0.91 4.96 -13.46
N PHE A 147 0.31 5.01 -12.26
CA PHE A 147 0.67 5.90 -11.15
C PHE A 147 1.01 7.35 -11.58
N PRO A 148 0.09 8.05 -12.25
CA PRO A 148 0.36 9.30 -12.95
C PRO A 148 0.76 10.48 -12.02
N LYS A 149 0.60 10.35 -10.70
CA LYS A 149 0.96 11.37 -9.70
C LYS A 149 1.69 10.80 -8.47
N LEU A 150 2.11 9.54 -8.49
CA LEU A 150 2.76 8.92 -7.34
C LEU A 150 4.11 9.58 -7.08
N GLN A 151 4.32 10.02 -5.84
CA GLN A 151 5.51 10.72 -5.36
C GLN A 151 6.29 9.89 -4.35
N GLU A 152 5.61 9.09 -3.54
CA GLU A 152 6.23 8.26 -2.51
C GLU A 152 5.69 6.84 -2.56
N LEU A 153 6.62 5.88 -2.63
CA LEU A 153 6.33 4.45 -2.61
C LEU A 153 7.07 3.81 -1.44
N PHE A 154 6.30 3.12 -0.60
CA PHE A 154 6.79 2.32 0.49
C PHE A 154 6.38 0.87 0.26
N ILE A 155 7.37 -0.01 0.20
CA ILE A 155 7.18 -1.46 0.12
C ILE A 155 7.91 -2.06 1.32
N ASP A 156 7.15 -2.67 2.20
CA ASP A 156 7.61 -3.18 3.49
C ASP A 156 6.98 -4.55 3.77
N GLY A 157 7.77 -5.56 4.08
CA GLY A 157 7.27 -6.87 4.51
C GLY A 157 6.51 -7.66 3.43
N LEU A 158 6.86 -7.49 2.15
CA LEU A 158 6.30 -8.28 1.06
C LEU A 158 7.06 -9.59 0.86
N GLU A 159 6.87 -10.53 1.79
CA GLU A 159 7.61 -11.80 1.89
C GLU A 159 7.55 -12.71 0.65
N HIS A 160 6.60 -12.50 -0.27
CA HIS A 160 6.40 -13.33 -1.47
C HIS A 160 6.89 -12.68 -2.76
N LEU A 161 7.17 -11.38 -2.74
CA LEU A 161 7.55 -10.63 -3.93
C LEU A 161 8.94 -11.09 -4.41
N GLU A 162 9.01 -11.71 -5.58
CA GLU A 162 10.24 -12.20 -6.20
C GLU A 162 10.72 -11.27 -7.33
N GLU A 163 9.78 -10.74 -8.12
CA GLU A 163 10.07 -9.88 -9.26
C GLU A 163 9.26 -8.59 -9.21
N TRP A 164 9.94 -7.47 -9.45
CA TRP A 164 9.30 -6.17 -9.58
C TRP A 164 9.73 -5.54 -10.91
N ARG A 165 8.74 -5.23 -11.76
CA ARG A 165 8.92 -4.62 -13.08
C ARG A 165 8.23 -3.26 -13.10
N VAL A 166 8.92 -2.27 -13.65
CA VAL A 166 8.41 -0.92 -13.85
C VAL A 166 8.61 -0.62 -15.32
N GLU A 167 7.52 -0.39 -16.04
CA GLU A 167 7.60 0.00 -17.45
C GLU A 167 8.02 1.48 -17.57
N LYS A 168 8.53 1.85 -18.74
CA LYS A 168 8.91 3.23 -19.00
C LYS A 168 7.67 4.11 -18.89
N GLY A 169 7.77 5.20 -18.12
CA GLY A 169 6.65 6.12 -17.92
C GLY A 169 5.60 5.68 -16.89
N ALA A 170 5.81 4.56 -16.20
CA ALA A 170 4.88 4.04 -15.19
C ALA A 170 4.87 4.80 -13.85
N THR A 171 5.90 5.61 -13.55
CA THR A 171 6.00 6.37 -12.29
C THR A 171 6.72 7.71 -12.53
N PRO A 172 6.18 8.61 -13.36
CA PRO A 172 6.92 9.77 -13.85
C PRO A 172 7.32 10.78 -12.76
N TYR A 173 6.61 10.82 -11.63
CA TYR A 173 6.82 11.79 -10.55
C TYR A 173 7.34 11.18 -9.25
N LEU A 174 7.81 9.93 -9.26
CA LEU A 174 8.26 9.25 -8.04
C LEU A 174 9.53 9.92 -7.50
N GLN A 175 9.44 10.47 -6.30
CA GLN A 175 10.51 11.21 -5.62
C GLN A 175 11.18 10.39 -4.51
N SER A 176 10.42 9.52 -3.84
CA SER A 176 10.93 8.71 -2.74
C SER A 176 10.52 7.24 -2.88
N LEU A 177 11.48 6.35 -2.75
CA LEU A 177 11.28 4.91 -2.72
C LEU A 177 11.88 4.33 -1.44
N TYR A 178 11.08 3.56 -0.72
CA TYR A 178 11.48 2.84 0.48
C TYR A 178 11.19 1.36 0.28
N LEU A 179 12.23 0.53 0.45
CA LEU A 179 12.17 -0.91 0.39
C LEU A 179 12.73 -1.49 1.70
N ASP A 180 11.88 -2.22 2.41
CA ASP A 180 12.23 -2.93 3.64
C ASP A 180 11.61 -4.33 3.66
N SER A 181 12.25 -5.29 4.34
CA SER A 181 11.73 -6.65 4.58
C SER A 181 11.12 -7.34 3.34
N CYS A 182 11.82 -7.25 2.21
CA CYS A 182 11.47 -7.86 0.92
C CYS A 182 12.50 -8.95 0.52
N ASP A 183 12.59 -9.99 1.35
CA ASP A 183 13.71 -10.96 1.34
C ASP A 183 13.84 -11.76 0.05
N ARG A 184 12.73 -11.93 -0.69
CA ARG A 184 12.69 -12.73 -1.93
C ARG A 184 12.89 -11.92 -3.20
N LEU A 185 12.90 -10.58 -3.10
CA LEU A 185 13.01 -9.70 -4.27
C LEU A 185 14.40 -9.86 -4.90
N LYS A 186 14.47 -10.42 -6.10
CA LYS A 186 15.76 -10.80 -6.71
C LYS A 186 16.58 -9.61 -7.18
N MET A 187 15.91 -8.59 -7.73
CA MET A 187 16.54 -7.41 -8.33
C MET A 187 15.59 -6.20 -8.29
N LEU A 188 16.15 -5.00 -8.39
CA LEU A 188 15.36 -3.80 -8.61
C LEU A 188 14.88 -3.76 -10.07
N PRO A 189 13.73 -3.15 -10.35
CA PRO A 189 13.28 -2.98 -11.72
C PRO A 189 14.24 -2.09 -12.50
N ASP A 190 14.69 -2.59 -13.63
CA ASP A 190 15.38 -1.82 -14.66
C ASP A 190 14.66 -0.51 -15.01
N GLY A 191 13.33 -0.51 -14.96
CA GLY A 191 12.49 0.66 -15.19
C GLY A 191 12.81 1.87 -14.33
N LEU A 192 13.30 1.66 -13.10
CA LEU A 192 13.64 2.75 -12.18
C LEU A 192 14.74 3.66 -12.74
N ARG A 193 15.59 3.16 -13.66
CA ARG A 193 16.60 4.01 -14.33
C ARG A 193 16.01 5.13 -15.18
N HIS A 194 14.75 4.99 -15.58
CA HIS A 194 14.03 6.01 -16.35
C HIS A 194 13.30 7.02 -15.46
N VAL A 195 13.28 6.81 -14.14
CA VAL A 195 12.65 7.71 -13.16
C VAL A 195 13.66 8.79 -12.76
N THR A 196 13.70 9.87 -13.52
CA THR A 196 14.64 10.99 -13.28
C THR A 196 14.26 11.88 -12.10
N THR A 197 13.05 11.71 -11.56
CA THR A 197 12.50 12.48 -10.44
C THR A 197 12.86 11.90 -9.07
N LEU A 198 13.45 10.70 -9.03
CA LEU A 198 13.77 10.00 -7.78
C LEU A 198 14.93 10.70 -7.05
N GLN A 199 14.64 11.21 -5.85
CA GLN A 199 15.59 11.95 -5.02
C GLN A 199 16.04 11.13 -3.80
N LYS A 200 15.16 10.26 -3.30
CA LYS A 200 15.38 9.49 -2.08
C LYS A 200 15.16 8.00 -2.36
N PHE A 201 16.15 7.20 -2.03
CA PHE A 201 16.05 5.75 -2.13
C PHE A 201 16.59 5.10 -0.86
N TYR A 202 15.71 4.39 -0.16
CA TYR A 202 16.03 3.66 1.05
C TYR A 202 15.87 2.17 0.80
N LEU A 203 16.92 1.43 1.11
CA LEU A 203 16.95 -0.02 1.07
C LEU A 203 17.53 -0.52 2.40
N TYR A 204 16.74 -1.23 3.19
CA TYR A 204 17.21 -1.75 4.46
C TYR A 204 18.07 -3.01 4.27
N ARG A 205 19.24 -2.99 4.91
CA ARG A 205 20.39 -3.85 4.55
C ARG A 205 20.27 -5.29 5.02
N ARG A 206 19.48 -5.56 6.07
CA ARG A 206 19.49 -6.87 6.74
C ARG A 206 18.69 -7.95 6.01
N ASP A 207 17.88 -7.55 5.04
CA ASP A 207 16.77 -8.39 4.57
C ASP A 207 17.06 -8.97 3.18
N ASN A 208 17.97 -8.35 2.40
CA ASN A 208 18.32 -8.86 1.06
C ASN A 208 19.75 -8.47 0.62
N PRO A 209 20.79 -9.25 1.01
CA PRO A 209 22.17 -8.92 0.69
C PRO A 209 22.48 -8.98 -0.82
N GLY A 210 21.84 -9.89 -1.57
CA GLY A 210 22.06 -10.04 -3.01
C GLY A 210 21.55 -8.85 -3.84
N LEU A 211 20.41 -8.28 -3.44
CA LEU A 211 19.85 -7.08 -4.06
C LEU A 211 20.79 -5.88 -3.90
N LYS A 212 21.37 -5.72 -2.71
CA LYS A 212 22.31 -4.63 -2.43
C LYS A 212 23.60 -4.74 -3.23
N ASP A 213 24.20 -5.93 -3.32
CA ASP A 213 25.45 -6.13 -4.06
C ASP A 213 25.29 -5.84 -5.56
N THR A 214 24.14 -6.23 -6.13
CA THR A 214 23.79 -5.93 -7.52
C THR A 214 23.68 -4.43 -7.72
N VAL A 215 22.93 -3.79 -6.84
CA VAL A 215 22.76 -2.35 -6.84
C VAL A 215 24.13 -1.67 -6.74
N GLU A 216 24.99 -2.01 -5.77
CA GLU A 216 26.33 -1.43 -5.55
C GLU A 216 27.34 -1.68 -6.69
N LYS A 217 27.19 -2.77 -7.45
CA LYS A 217 28.06 -3.08 -8.60
C LYS A 217 27.71 -2.28 -9.85
N ASP A 218 26.44 -1.96 -10.07
CA ASP A 218 25.97 -1.18 -11.23
C ASP A 218 26.24 0.33 -11.09
N ARG A 219 27.07 0.72 -10.11
CA ARG A 219 26.98 2.02 -9.44
C ARG A 219 28.29 2.82 -9.59
N GLY A 220 28.33 3.71 -10.59
CA GLY A 220 29.24 4.86 -10.65
C GLY A 220 29.00 5.86 -9.51
N GLU A 221 29.86 6.88 -9.35
CA GLU A 221 30.00 7.70 -8.13
C GLU A 221 28.75 8.48 -7.64
N ASP A 222 27.68 8.59 -8.44
CA ASP A 222 26.56 9.53 -8.26
C ASP A 222 25.57 9.25 -7.11
N TRP A 223 25.48 8.02 -6.61
CA TRP A 223 24.44 7.64 -5.63
C TRP A 223 24.91 7.66 -4.17
N ARG A 224 26.21 7.92 -3.91
CA ARG A 224 26.82 7.91 -2.56
C ARG A 224 26.17 8.93 -1.61
N SER A 225 25.45 9.91 -2.14
CA SER A 225 24.70 10.93 -1.38
C SER A 225 23.29 10.48 -0.94
N ALA A 226 22.72 9.43 -1.53
CA ALA A 226 21.34 9.00 -1.31
C ALA A 226 21.17 7.98 -0.17
N ILE A 227 22.26 7.43 0.38
CA ILE A 227 22.21 6.70 1.65
C ILE A 227 22.17 7.75 2.78
N CYS A 228 21.01 8.33 3.04
CA CYS A 228 20.81 9.07 4.27
C CYS A 228 20.83 8.09 5.45
N LYS A 229 21.75 8.34 6.39
CA LYS A 229 21.77 7.68 7.69
C LYS A 229 20.40 7.89 8.38
N PRO A 230 19.94 6.93 9.21
CA PRO A 230 18.60 6.90 9.81
C PRO A 230 18.40 7.94 10.92
N SER A 231 18.96 9.14 10.79
CA SER A 231 18.92 10.17 11.84
C SER A 231 17.53 10.79 12.02
N ASN A 232 16.57 10.52 11.12
CA ASN A 232 15.18 11.02 11.19
C ASN A 232 14.12 9.89 11.18
N MET A 233 14.53 8.63 11.35
CA MET A 233 13.62 7.48 11.46
C MET A 233 13.53 7.09 12.94
N ILE A 234 12.38 7.29 13.57
CA ILE A 234 12.13 6.76 14.91
C ILE A 234 11.50 5.38 14.75
N LEU A 235 12.17 4.37 15.33
CA LEU A 235 11.60 3.04 15.52
C LEU A 235 10.53 3.14 16.60
N HIS A 236 9.25 3.01 16.22
CA HIS A 236 8.18 2.81 17.19
C HIS A 236 7.96 1.31 17.37
N HIS A 237 8.10 0.86 18.62
CA HIS A 237 7.74 -0.48 19.04
C HIS A 237 6.32 -0.45 19.58
N ASP A 238 5.42 -1.26 19.01
CA ASP A 238 4.13 -1.53 19.66
C ASP A 238 4.29 -2.56 20.78
N SER A 239 3.25 -2.71 21.61
CA SER A 239 3.22 -3.65 22.73
C SER A 239 3.28 -5.13 22.31
N THR A 240 3.31 -5.43 21.01
CA THR A 240 3.43 -6.78 20.46
C THR A 240 4.83 -7.10 19.91
N GLY A 241 5.75 -6.12 19.94
CA GLY A 241 7.13 -6.29 19.47
C GLY A 241 7.29 -6.09 17.96
N SER A 242 6.25 -5.65 17.26
CA SER A 242 6.34 -5.26 15.86
C SER A 242 6.96 -3.87 15.76
N SER A 243 7.94 -3.73 14.86
CA SER A 243 8.62 -2.45 14.61
C SER A 243 8.05 -1.89 13.32
N PHE A 244 7.45 -0.69 13.36
CA PHE A 244 7.02 0.00 12.15
C PHE A 244 7.85 1.27 11.95
N LEU A 245 8.26 1.51 10.70
CA LEU A 245 9.04 2.68 10.31
C LEU A 245 8.14 3.92 10.22
N VAL A 246 8.37 4.90 11.09
CA VAL A 246 7.75 6.23 10.98
C VAL A 246 8.80 7.21 10.44
N VAL A 247 8.58 7.70 9.21
CA VAL A 247 9.33 8.84 8.68
C VAL A 247 8.86 10.09 9.41
N VAL A 248 9.70 10.63 10.29
CA VAL A 248 9.42 11.88 11.01
C VAL A 248 9.58 13.04 10.02
N GLY A 249 8.49 13.30 9.29
CA GLY A 249 8.36 14.37 8.31
C GLY A 249 6.94 14.58 7.81
N PHE A 250 6.02 13.64 8.09
CA PHE A 250 4.60 13.72 7.71
C PHE A 250 3.66 13.36 8.86
N LEU A 251 3.84 14.01 10.00
CA LEU A 251 2.81 14.07 11.04
C LEU A 251 2.31 15.52 11.09
N PHE A 252 1.11 15.71 10.55
CA PHE A 252 0.01 16.65 10.86
C PHE A 252 -0.78 16.96 9.58
#